data_AF-A0AAJ0DQ87-F1
#
_entry.id   AF-A0AAJ0DQ87-F1
#
_cell.length_a   1.000
_cell.length_b   1.000
_cell.length_c   1.000
_cell.angle_alpha   90.00
_cell.angle_beta   90.00
_cell.angle_gamma   90.00
#
_symmetry.space_group_name_H-M   'P 1'
#
loop_
_entity.id
_entity.type
_entity.pdbx_description
1 polymer ?
#
loop_
_entity_poly.entity_id
_entity_poly.type
_entity_poly.pdbx_seq_one_letter_code
_entity_poly.pdbx_strand_id
1 'polypeptide(L)'
;MSLSPNVASAGRFIGHRRGRSSAVDIRISDLSEPQEKTIESTRPLLEDEKFERLPRLRPRNNTVLAVFWITSLVLTAFLTHFTTRLYHSQPGKEFATGFSTELRAARLAIEVHEQQFYGSLDFNGHHGFVPLGSPSLKFIGSGPEVDAAWEDLARDRYFLLSDDEAREAYGADPGQYWNVHHGGYVAGLDVLHSLHCVNHLRMSLYPKIYPQDPVDGTMQ
;
A
#
# COMPACT_ATOMS: atom_id res chain seq x y z
N MET A 1 -13.29 -52.29 -42.40
CA MET A 1 -14.61 -52.04 -43.00
C MET A 1 -14.91 -50.56 -42.76
N SER A 2 -14.48 -49.62 -43.60
CA SER A 2 -14.83 -49.41 -45.02
C SER A 2 -16.34 -49.27 -45.19
N LEU A 3 -16.85 -48.05 -45.28
CA LEU A 3 -17.16 -47.38 -46.55
C LEU A 3 -17.99 -46.11 -46.29
N SER A 4 -17.40 -44.95 -46.60
CA SER A 4 -18.12 -43.92 -47.35
C SER A 4 -18.42 -44.46 -48.76
N PRO A 5 -19.44 -43.93 -49.44
CA PRO A 5 -19.14 -43.18 -50.67
C PRO A 5 -19.95 -41.86 -50.69
N ASN A 6 -19.41 -40.69 -51.03
CA ASN A 6 -18.61 -40.26 -52.17
C ASN A 6 -19.43 -40.20 -53.47
N VAL A 7 -19.55 -38.99 -54.05
CA VAL A 7 -19.09 -38.61 -55.41
C VAL A 7 -19.98 -37.55 -56.07
N ALA A 8 -19.38 -36.35 -56.20
CA ALA A 8 -19.23 -35.45 -57.35
C ALA A 8 -20.40 -35.11 -58.30
N SER A 9 -20.51 -33.83 -58.68
CA SER A 9 -19.94 -33.34 -59.95
C SER A 9 -20.12 -31.83 -60.19
N ALA A 10 -18.99 -31.22 -60.58
CA ALA A 10 -18.70 -30.04 -61.39
C ALA A 10 -19.81 -29.10 -61.92
N GLY A 11 -19.50 -27.78 -61.92
CA GLY A 11 -20.13 -26.85 -62.85
C GLY A 11 -19.93 -25.35 -62.64
N ARG A 12 -18.73 -24.85 -62.97
CA ARG A 12 -18.45 -23.58 -63.70
C ARG A 12 -18.86 -22.20 -63.13
N PHE A 13 -17.80 -21.44 -62.83
CA PHE A 13 -17.60 -19.99 -62.98
C PHE A 13 -18.64 -19.20 -63.80
N ILE A 14 -19.15 -18.09 -63.22
CA ILE A 14 -19.03 -16.68 -63.68
C ILE A 14 -19.83 -15.77 -62.72
N GLY A 15 -19.21 -14.66 -62.28
CA GLY A 15 -19.89 -13.35 -62.31
C GLY A 15 -20.56 -12.79 -61.04
N HIS A 16 -19.81 -11.91 -60.37
CA HIS A 16 -20.23 -10.54 -60.00
C HIS A 16 -21.33 -10.28 -58.94
N ARG A 17 -20.90 -9.93 -57.72
CA ARG A 17 -21.06 -8.61 -57.05
C ARG A 17 -20.73 -8.75 -55.56
N ARG A 18 -19.58 -8.22 -55.12
CA ARG A 18 -19.33 -7.91 -53.71
C ARG A 18 -19.45 -6.40 -53.51
N GLY A 19 -20.24 -6.00 -52.51
CA GLY A 19 -20.32 -4.64 -52.02
C GLY A 19 -18.95 -4.17 -51.55
N ARG A 20 -18.55 -2.99 -52.04
CA ARG A 20 -17.27 -2.36 -51.77
C ARG A 20 -17.49 -1.32 -50.67
N SER A 21 -16.89 -1.58 -49.51
CA SER A 21 -16.66 -0.58 -48.47
C SER A 21 -15.65 0.44 -48.97
N SER A 22 -15.88 1.70 -48.60
CA SER A 22 -15.16 2.90 -49.00
C SER A 22 -13.69 2.89 -48.55
N ALA A 23 -12.78 3.17 -49.47
CA ALA A 23 -11.41 3.60 -49.19
C ALA A 23 -10.94 4.45 -50.38
N VAL A 24 -10.61 5.71 -50.09
CA VAL A 24 -10.11 6.72 -51.02
C VAL A 24 -8.62 6.47 -51.25
N ASP A 25 -8.23 6.42 -52.51
CA ASP A 25 -6.87 6.12 -52.99
C ASP A 25 -6.31 7.37 -53.67
N ILE A 26 -5.18 7.87 -53.18
CA ILE A 26 -4.49 9.06 -53.70
C ILE A 26 -3.24 8.60 -54.46
N ARG A 27 -3.19 8.97 -55.75
CA ARG A 27 -2.18 8.54 -56.73
C ARG A 27 -0.96 9.46 -56.72
N ILE A 28 0.24 8.89 -56.65
CA ILE A 28 1.55 9.56 -56.80
C ILE A 28 2.27 9.00 -58.04
N SER A 29 2.71 9.90 -58.92
CA SER A 29 3.75 9.79 -59.97
C SER A 29 3.71 11.13 -60.73
N ASP A 30 4.76 11.87 -61.07
CA ASP A 30 6.19 11.61 -61.20
C ASP A 30 6.92 12.98 -61.31
N LEU A 31 8.25 12.95 -61.18
CA LEU A 31 9.20 14.05 -60.96
C LEU A 31 9.50 14.91 -62.20
N SER A 32 9.71 16.22 -62.01
CA SER A 32 10.75 17.00 -62.71
C SER A 32 11.19 18.26 -61.93
N GLU A 33 12.51 18.35 -61.77
CA GLU A 33 13.39 19.34 -61.08
C GLU A 33 13.46 20.74 -61.76
N PRO A 34 14.28 21.71 -61.29
CA PRO A 34 14.45 22.25 -59.93
C PRO A 34 14.63 23.79 -59.96
N GLN A 35 13.63 24.62 -59.65
CA GLN A 35 13.80 26.06 -59.40
C GLN A 35 12.65 26.45 -58.45
N GLU A 36 12.85 26.86 -57.20
CA GLU A 36 13.18 28.24 -56.86
C GLU A 36 13.23 28.32 -55.31
N LYS A 37 14.09 27.52 -54.67
CA LYS A 37 14.23 27.54 -53.20
C LYS A 37 15.31 28.53 -52.76
N THR A 38 15.19 29.81 -53.11
CA THR A 38 16.12 30.83 -52.54
C THR A 38 15.59 32.27 -52.45
N ILE A 39 14.36 32.60 -52.84
CA ILE A 39 13.96 34.02 -52.91
C ILE A 39 13.02 34.47 -51.78
N GLU A 40 12.34 33.55 -51.09
CA GLU A 40 11.52 33.89 -49.91
C GLU A 40 12.33 33.95 -48.59
N SER A 41 13.60 33.51 -48.59
CA SER A 41 14.49 33.58 -47.40
C SER A 41 15.25 34.90 -47.27
N THR A 42 15.02 35.85 -48.18
CA THR A 42 15.72 37.16 -48.22
C THR A 42 14.78 38.33 -47.91
N ARG A 43 13.62 38.06 -47.30
CA ARG A 43 12.86 39.09 -46.59
C ARG A 43 13.34 39.14 -45.15
N PRO A 44 13.92 40.26 -44.66
CA PRO A 44 14.23 40.40 -43.25
C PRO A 44 12.91 40.28 -42.47
N LEU A 45 12.77 39.20 -41.70
CA LEU A 45 11.55 38.85 -40.95
C LEU A 45 11.36 39.69 -39.68
N LEU A 46 12.22 40.68 -39.48
CA LEU A 46 12.12 41.72 -38.47
C LEU A 46 12.62 42.98 -39.16
N GLU A 47 11.75 43.97 -39.34
CA GLU A 47 12.19 45.35 -39.41
C GLU A 47 13.10 45.60 -38.20
N ASP A 48 14.17 46.38 -38.38
CA ASP A 48 15.03 46.80 -37.27
C ASP A 48 14.19 47.65 -36.30
N GLU A 49 13.37 47.01 -35.47
CA GLU A 49 12.93 47.59 -34.22
C GLU A 49 14.21 47.92 -33.49
N LYS A 50 14.48 49.23 -33.38
CA LYS A 50 15.50 49.73 -32.49
C LYS A 50 15.23 49.09 -31.14
N PHE A 51 16.04 48.11 -30.76
CA PHE A 51 16.09 47.59 -29.42
C PHE A 51 16.45 48.78 -28.53
N GLU A 52 15.44 49.47 -28.03
CA GLU A 52 15.62 50.35 -26.90
C GLU A 52 16.23 49.46 -25.83
N ARG A 53 17.45 49.80 -25.40
CA ARG A 53 18.07 49.14 -24.27
C ARG A 53 17.07 49.22 -23.14
N LEU A 54 16.44 48.08 -22.82
CA LEU A 54 15.61 47.97 -21.62
C LEU A 54 16.40 48.61 -20.48
N PRO A 55 15.79 49.50 -19.69
CA PRO A 55 16.49 50.19 -18.63
C PRO A 55 17.19 49.12 -17.81
N ARG A 56 18.50 49.27 -17.59
CA ARG A 56 19.26 48.35 -16.72
C ARG A 56 18.46 48.28 -15.42
N LEU A 57 17.86 47.12 -15.14
CA LEU A 57 17.12 46.92 -13.91
C LEU A 57 18.12 47.18 -12.79
N ARG A 58 17.93 48.29 -12.09
CA ARG A 58 18.74 48.67 -10.94
C ARG A 58 18.70 47.47 -10.00
N PRO A 59 19.85 46.94 -9.51
CA PRO A 59 19.82 45.82 -8.59
C PRO A 59 18.94 46.25 -7.41
N ARG A 60 17.75 45.66 -7.33
CA ARG A 60 16.82 45.99 -6.25
C ARG A 60 17.49 45.46 -5.00
N ASN A 61 17.78 46.36 -4.06
CA ASN A 61 18.46 46.04 -2.82
C ASN A 61 17.56 45.10 -2.00
N ASN A 62 17.63 43.80 -2.31
CA ASN A 62 16.83 42.73 -1.72
C ASN A 62 17.38 42.31 -0.34
N THR A 63 18.27 43.10 0.26
CA THR A 63 18.80 42.87 1.60
C THR A 63 17.70 42.74 2.64
N VAL A 64 16.65 43.57 2.56
CA VAL A 64 15.49 43.46 3.44
C VAL A 64 14.77 42.12 3.26
N LEU A 65 14.56 41.69 2.02
CA LEU A 65 13.94 40.39 1.72
C LEU A 65 14.82 39.21 2.19
N ALA A 66 16.14 39.30 2.00
CA ALA A 66 17.10 38.30 2.44
C ALA A 66 17.17 38.22 3.98
N VAL A 67 17.11 39.35 4.68
CA VAL A 67 17.05 39.40 6.15
C VAL A 67 15.76 38.77 6.67
N PHE A 68 14.60 39.07 6.07
CA PHE A 68 13.34 38.39 6.44
C PHE A 68 13.40 36.88 6.18
N TRP A 69 14.04 36.47 5.09
CA TRP A 69 14.17 35.04 4.77
C TRP A 69 15.08 34.30 5.75
N ILE A 70 16.26 34.88 6.08
CA ILE A 70 17.20 34.30 7.04
C ILE A 70 16.61 34.29 8.46
N THR A 71 15.97 35.37 8.88
CA THR A 71 15.34 35.44 10.21
C THR A 71 14.20 34.43 10.36
N SER A 72 13.41 34.20 9.30
CA SER A 72 12.41 33.13 9.27
C SER A 72 13.04 31.75 9.45
N LEU A 73 14.13 31.44 8.74
CA LEU A 73 14.83 30.15 8.88
C LEU A 73 15.43 29.95 10.28
N VAL A 74 16.00 31.00 10.86
CA VAL A 74 16.57 30.94 12.22
C VAL A 74 15.45 30.74 13.24
N LEU A 75 14.33 31.44 13.08
CA LEU A 75 13.17 31.31 13.96
C LEU A 75 12.55 29.91 13.87
N THR A 76 12.38 29.36 12.67
CA THR A 76 11.84 28.00 12.50
C THR A 76 12.81 26.95 13.05
N ALA A 77 14.12 27.09 12.84
CA ALA A 77 15.12 26.21 13.43
C ALA A 77 15.10 26.27 14.97
N PHE A 78 15.00 27.47 15.55
CA PHE A 78 14.93 27.68 16.99
C PHE A 78 13.64 27.09 17.59
N LEU A 79 12.48 27.40 16.99
CA LEU A 79 11.19 26.83 17.40
C LEU A 79 11.21 25.31 17.31
N THR A 80 11.74 24.74 16.23
CA THR A 80 11.83 23.28 16.04
C THR A 80 12.76 22.66 17.07
N HIS A 81 13.93 23.26 17.33
CA HIS A 81 14.83 22.77 18.37
C HIS A 81 14.18 22.82 19.76
N PHE A 82 13.50 23.91 20.08
CA PHE A 82 12.83 24.11 21.37
C PHE A 82 11.66 23.15 21.55
N THR A 83 10.80 22.97 20.53
CA THR A 83 9.69 22.00 20.59
C THR A 83 10.21 20.56 20.65
N THR A 84 11.28 20.23 19.94
CA THR A 84 11.93 18.90 19.99
C THR A 84 12.52 18.62 21.36
N ARG A 85 13.18 19.61 21.98
CA ARG A 85 13.67 19.53 23.36
C ARG A 85 12.53 19.35 24.36
N LEU A 86 11.46 20.13 24.23
CA LEU A 86 10.27 19.98 25.10
C LEU A 86 9.57 18.64 24.90
N TYR A 87 9.51 18.13 23.67
CA TYR A 87 8.93 16.82 23.34
C TYR A 87 9.77 15.68 23.92
N HIS A 88 11.10 15.69 23.73
CA HIS A 88 12.00 14.69 24.32
C HIS A 88 12.15 14.81 25.84
N SER A 89 11.85 15.98 26.43
CA SER A 89 11.88 16.17 27.89
C SER A 89 10.58 15.75 28.57
N GLN A 90 9.55 15.31 27.83
CA GLN A 90 8.42 14.63 28.46
C GLN A 90 8.90 13.25 28.89
N PRO A 91 8.93 12.91 30.19
CA PRO A 91 9.34 11.59 30.69
C PRO A 91 8.25 10.54 30.46
N GLY A 92 7.62 10.57 29.30
CA GLY A 92 6.47 9.75 28.97
C GLY A 92 6.73 8.95 27.70
N LYS A 93 6.84 7.62 27.90
CA LYS A 93 6.45 6.59 26.93
C LYS A 93 7.49 6.29 25.85
N GLU A 94 8.62 5.71 26.28
CA GLU A 94 9.47 4.96 25.35
C GLU A 94 8.98 3.52 25.28
N PHE A 95 9.01 2.92 24.08
CA PHE A 95 8.72 1.50 23.87
C PHE A 95 9.51 0.59 24.83
N ALA A 96 10.69 1.04 25.28
CA ALA A 96 11.56 0.35 26.21
C ALA A 96 11.06 0.33 27.67
N THR A 97 10.17 1.24 28.07
CA THR A 97 9.71 1.37 29.47
C THR A 97 8.21 1.18 29.63
N GLY A 98 7.47 1.09 28.51
CA GLY A 98 6.04 0.85 28.47
C GLY A 98 5.18 2.10 28.52
N PHE A 99 3.90 1.91 28.19
CA PHE A 99 2.89 2.97 28.21
C PHE A 99 2.10 2.99 29.52
N SER A 100 1.44 4.12 29.79
CA SER A 100 0.55 4.26 30.95
C SER A 100 -0.66 3.32 30.90
N THR A 101 -1.00 2.83 29.71
CA THR A 101 -2.08 1.87 29.44
C THR A 101 -1.65 0.42 29.62
N GLU A 102 -0.35 0.14 29.74
CA GLU A 102 0.14 -1.22 29.99
C GLU A 102 -0.20 -1.68 31.40
N LEU A 103 -0.51 -2.97 31.55
CA LEU A 103 -0.61 -3.63 32.84
C LEU A 103 0.70 -3.42 33.61
N ARG A 104 0.62 -2.84 34.81
CA ARG A 104 1.82 -2.50 35.60
C ARG A 104 2.69 -3.71 35.90
N ALA A 105 2.08 -4.87 36.17
CA ALA A 105 2.81 -6.13 36.38
C ALA A 105 3.64 -6.53 35.14
N ALA A 106 3.14 -6.25 33.94
CA ALA A 106 3.82 -6.58 32.69
C ALA A 106 4.95 -5.60 32.32
N ARG A 107 4.96 -4.37 32.88
CA ARG A 107 5.97 -3.36 32.53
C ARG A 107 7.41 -3.79 32.82
N LEU A 108 7.61 -4.60 33.86
CA LEU A 108 8.93 -5.13 34.20
C LEU A 108 9.44 -6.17 33.19
N ALA A 109 8.55 -6.73 32.38
CA ALA A 109 8.87 -7.70 31.35
C ALA A 109 8.95 -7.07 29.94
N ILE A 110 8.75 -5.75 29.82
CA ILE A 110 8.85 -5.07 28.52
C ILE A 110 10.32 -5.01 28.09
N GLU A 111 10.59 -5.58 26.92
CA GLU A 111 11.90 -5.55 26.27
C GLU A 111 11.72 -5.17 24.80
N VAL A 112 12.62 -4.32 24.30
CA VAL A 112 12.63 -3.91 22.89
C VAL A 112 13.65 -4.75 22.15
N HIS A 113 13.18 -5.49 21.16
CA HIS A 113 14.02 -6.27 20.25
C HIS A 113 13.98 -5.64 18.86
N GLU A 114 15.16 -5.40 18.29
CA GLU A 114 15.26 -5.03 16.88
C GLU A 114 15.14 -6.31 16.03
N GLN A 115 14.05 -6.42 15.27
CA GLN A 115 13.78 -7.57 14.43
C GLN A 115 13.59 -7.14 12.98
N GLN A 116 14.29 -7.80 12.07
CA GLN A 116 13.99 -7.68 10.65
C GLN A 116 12.74 -8.51 10.32
N PHE A 117 11.75 -7.87 9.72
CA PHE A 117 10.52 -8.53 9.30
C PHE A 117 10.69 -9.17 7.92
N TYR A 118 10.58 -10.49 7.86
CA TYR A 118 10.60 -11.28 6.62
C TYR A 118 9.18 -11.62 6.18
N GLY A 119 8.37 -10.58 5.98
CA GLY A 119 6.98 -10.68 5.52
C GLY A 119 6.75 -10.07 4.14
N SER A 120 7.82 -9.70 3.44
CA SER A 120 7.67 -8.98 2.17
C SER A 120 7.07 -9.87 1.11
N LEU A 121 5.97 -9.40 0.53
CA LEU A 121 5.51 -9.82 -0.78
C LEU A 121 6.66 -9.53 -1.76
N ASP A 122 7.07 -10.53 -2.52
CA ASP A 122 7.89 -10.35 -3.70
C ASP A 122 6.98 -10.30 -4.93
N PHE A 123 7.47 -9.74 -6.03
CA PHE A 123 6.64 -9.46 -7.20
C PHE A 123 7.25 -10.08 -8.45
N ASN A 124 6.44 -10.85 -9.17
CA ASN A 124 6.75 -11.31 -10.51
C ASN A 124 5.74 -10.70 -11.48
N GLY A 125 6.16 -9.64 -12.18
CA GLY A 125 5.27 -8.83 -13.01
C GLY A 125 4.19 -8.14 -12.17
N HIS A 126 2.92 -8.46 -12.43
CA HIS A 126 1.76 -7.92 -11.69
C HIS A 126 1.25 -8.83 -10.57
N HIS A 127 1.96 -9.92 -10.27
CA HIS A 127 1.56 -10.89 -9.27
C HIS A 127 2.49 -10.83 -8.06
N GLY A 128 1.91 -10.59 -6.89
CA GLY A 128 2.60 -10.72 -5.62
C GLY A 128 2.66 -12.18 -5.18
N PHE A 129 3.79 -12.63 -4.68
CA PHE A 129 3.98 -13.96 -4.11
C PHE A 129 4.85 -13.88 -2.84
N VAL A 130 4.80 -14.93 -2.02
CA VAL A 130 5.70 -15.05 -0.87
C VAL A 130 6.88 -15.94 -1.27
N PRO A 131 8.14 -15.48 -1.13
CA PRO A 131 9.30 -16.27 -1.51
C PRO A 131 9.37 -17.64 -0.83
N LEU A 132 9.84 -18.66 -1.56
CA LEU A 132 10.14 -19.97 -1.01
C LEU A 132 11.22 -19.85 0.08
N GLY A 133 11.00 -20.52 1.22
CA GLY A 133 11.89 -20.41 2.39
C GLY A 133 11.61 -19.19 3.28
N SER A 134 10.64 -18.34 2.94
CA SER A 134 10.18 -17.28 3.85
C SER A 134 9.63 -17.87 5.14
N PRO A 135 10.02 -17.37 6.33
CA PRO A 135 9.44 -17.79 7.61
C PRO A 135 7.92 -17.58 7.67
N SER A 136 7.39 -16.64 6.89
CA SER A 136 5.96 -16.34 6.82
C SER A 136 5.15 -17.42 6.10
N LEU A 137 5.79 -18.28 5.30
CA LEU A 137 5.12 -19.29 4.48
C LEU A 137 4.32 -20.29 5.32
N LYS A 138 4.76 -20.56 6.56
CA LYS A 138 4.08 -21.48 7.49
C LYS A 138 2.67 -21.00 7.93
N PHE A 139 2.36 -19.73 7.74
CA PHE A 139 1.06 -19.14 8.13
C PHE A 139 0.10 -18.95 6.94
N ILE A 140 0.51 -19.33 5.73
CA ILE A 140 -0.22 -19.08 4.49
C ILE A 140 -0.86 -20.37 4.00
N GLY A 141 -2.10 -20.31 3.56
CA GLY A 141 -2.80 -21.44 2.96
C GLY A 141 -3.82 -22.08 3.89
N SER A 142 -4.03 -23.37 3.70
CA SER A 142 -4.95 -24.22 4.46
C SER A 142 -4.29 -25.56 4.78
N GLY A 143 -4.80 -26.23 5.79
CA GLY A 143 -4.37 -27.56 6.20
C GLY A 143 -3.78 -27.59 7.63
N PRO A 144 -3.59 -28.81 8.17
CA PRO A 144 -3.28 -29.00 9.60
C PRO A 144 -1.99 -28.32 10.07
N GLU A 145 -0.97 -28.28 9.21
CA GLU A 145 0.33 -27.65 9.55
C GLU A 145 0.19 -26.13 9.69
N VAL A 146 -0.60 -25.50 8.82
CA VAL A 146 -0.89 -24.06 8.88
C VAL A 146 -1.76 -23.75 10.08
N ASP A 147 -2.76 -24.57 10.36
CA ASP A 147 -3.65 -24.42 11.51
C ASP A 147 -2.86 -24.54 12.82
N ALA A 148 -1.95 -25.52 12.93
CA ALA A 148 -1.07 -25.65 14.09
C ALA A 148 -0.14 -24.44 14.27
N ALA A 149 0.37 -23.86 13.18
CA ALA A 149 1.19 -22.65 13.25
C ALA A 149 0.38 -21.44 13.76
N TRP A 150 -0.86 -21.29 13.33
CA TRP A 150 -1.76 -20.23 13.82
C TRP A 150 -2.15 -20.42 15.28
N GLU A 151 -2.44 -21.66 15.70
CA GLU A 151 -2.70 -21.98 17.09
C GLU A 151 -1.49 -21.66 17.97
N ASP A 152 -0.28 -22.07 17.58
CA ASP A 152 0.94 -21.74 18.33
C ASP A 152 1.16 -20.22 18.47
N LEU A 153 0.83 -19.46 17.42
CA LEU A 153 1.02 -18.01 17.39
C LEU A 153 -0.02 -17.24 18.23
N ALA A 154 -1.28 -17.68 18.23
CA ALA A 154 -2.41 -16.93 18.78
C ALA A 154 -3.12 -17.61 19.96
N ARG A 155 -2.60 -18.74 20.46
CA ARG A 155 -3.09 -19.40 21.67
C ARG A 155 -3.03 -18.46 22.87
N ASP A 156 -3.83 -18.80 23.89
CA ASP A 156 -3.80 -18.15 25.20
C ASP A 156 -4.01 -16.62 25.11
N ARG A 157 -4.79 -16.18 24.11
CA ARG A 157 -5.10 -14.78 23.83
C ARG A 157 -5.82 -14.06 24.97
N TYR A 158 -6.40 -14.81 25.90
CA TYR A 158 -7.07 -14.31 27.07
C TYR A 158 -6.47 -14.91 28.34
N PHE A 159 -6.34 -14.08 29.36
CA PHE A 159 -5.87 -14.45 30.69
C PHE A 159 -6.70 -13.74 31.76
N LEU A 160 -6.65 -14.26 32.98
CA LEU A 160 -7.40 -13.70 34.11
C LEU A 160 -6.52 -12.72 34.88
N LEU A 161 -7.10 -11.58 35.21
CA LEU A 161 -6.52 -10.60 36.12
C LEU A 161 -6.94 -10.90 37.56
N SER A 162 -6.04 -10.64 38.50
CA SER A 162 -6.39 -10.50 39.91
C SER A 162 -7.26 -9.27 40.14
N ASP A 163 -7.95 -9.21 41.28
CA ASP A 163 -8.78 -8.06 41.65
C ASP A 163 -8.00 -6.74 41.64
N ASP A 164 -6.74 -6.75 42.09
CA ASP A 164 -5.90 -5.56 42.14
C ASP A 164 -5.46 -5.11 40.73
N GLU A 165 -5.09 -6.06 39.86
CA GLU A 165 -4.80 -5.77 38.46
C GLU A 165 -6.03 -5.25 37.71
N ALA A 166 -7.21 -5.80 37.99
CA ALA A 166 -8.46 -5.35 37.40
C ALA A 166 -8.84 -3.94 37.85
N ARG A 167 -8.68 -3.60 39.14
CA ARG A 167 -8.88 -2.22 39.64
C ARG A 167 -7.93 -1.23 38.98
N GLU A 168 -6.69 -1.65 38.75
CA GLU A 168 -5.70 -0.81 38.09
C GLU A 168 -6.01 -0.63 36.60
N ALA A 169 -6.39 -1.70 35.90
CA ALA A 169 -6.66 -1.68 34.46
C ALA A 169 -8.01 -1.00 34.11
N TYR A 170 -9.05 -1.26 34.91
CA TYR A 170 -10.42 -0.85 34.60
C TYR A 170 -10.94 0.30 35.47
N GLY A 171 -10.23 0.66 36.52
CA GLY A 171 -10.59 1.74 37.44
C GLY A 171 -11.33 1.25 38.69
N ALA A 172 -11.98 2.18 39.39
CA ALA A 172 -12.47 1.97 40.76
C ALA A 172 -13.59 0.92 40.90
N ASP A 173 -14.34 0.66 39.82
CA ASP A 173 -15.39 -0.37 39.79
C ASP A 173 -15.09 -1.40 38.68
N PRO A 174 -14.20 -2.37 38.94
CA PRO A 174 -13.91 -3.43 37.99
C PRO A 174 -15.07 -4.43 37.89
N GLY A 175 -16.00 -4.46 38.85
CA GLY A 175 -17.06 -5.47 38.95
C GLY A 175 -17.96 -5.56 37.71
N GLN A 176 -18.17 -4.44 37.02
CA GLN A 176 -18.89 -4.39 35.74
C GLN A 176 -18.21 -5.19 34.61
N TYR A 177 -16.91 -5.48 34.73
CA TYR A 177 -16.12 -6.23 33.77
C TYR A 177 -15.88 -7.69 34.19
N TRP A 178 -16.55 -8.16 35.25
CA TRP A 178 -16.46 -9.56 35.67
C TRP A 178 -17.12 -10.48 34.64
N ASN A 179 -16.36 -11.43 34.11
CA ASN A 179 -16.89 -12.41 33.18
C ASN A 179 -17.32 -13.68 33.93
N VAL A 180 -18.64 -13.91 34.01
CA VAL A 180 -19.21 -15.08 34.71
C VAL A 180 -18.81 -16.39 34.03
N HIS A 181 -18.64 -16.41 32.71
CA HIS A 181 -18.29 -17.63 31.97
C HIS A 181 -16.84 -18.06 32.22
N HIS A 182 -15.94 -17.11 32.41
CA HIS A 182 -14.52 -17.38 32.68
C HIS A 182 -14.17 -17.34 34.19
N GLY A 183 -15.12 -16.96 35.05
CA GLY A 183 -14.93 -16.93 36.50
C GLY A 183 -13.94 -15.86 36.98
N GLY A 184 -13.80 -14.76 36.24
CA GLY A 184 -12.82 -13.72 36.56
C GLY A 184 -12.85 -12.51 35.64
N TYR A 185 -11.91 -11.60 35.87
CA TYR A 185 -11.65 -10.44 35.02
C TYR A 185 -10.79 -10.85 33.82
N VAL A 186 -11.38 -10.85 32.62
CA VAL A 186 -10.68 -11.33 31.41
C VAL A 186 -9.97 -10.17 30.72
N ALA A 187 -8.66 -10.31 30.55
CA ALA A 187 -7.85 -9.43 29.73
C ALA A 187 -7.22 -10.20 28.57
N GLY A 188 -6.77 -9.48 27.55
CA GLY A 188 -6.09 -10.05 26.40
C GLY A 188 -5.26 -9.01 25.68
N LEU A 189 -4.27 -9.47 24.92
CA LEU A 189 -3.46 -8.60 24.08
C LEU A 189 -4.23 -8.33 22.77
N ASP A 190 -4.40 -7.06 22.42
CA ASP A 190 -5.14 -6.65 21.21
C ASP A 190 -4.53 -7.22 19.92
N VAL A 191 -3.20 -7.37 19.88
CA VAL A 191 -2.51 -8.00 18.75
C VAL A 191 -2.95 -9.45 18.56
N LEU A 192 -3.17 -10.21 19.64
CA LEU A 192 -3.64 -11.59 19.55
C LEU A 192 -5.09 -11.67 19.08
N HIS A 193 -5.94 -10.70 19.47
CA HIS A 193 -7.28 -10.57 18.91
C HIS A 193 -7.22 -10.30 17.39
N SER A 194 -6.37 -9.36 16.98
CA SER A 194 -6.16 -9.04 15.57
C SER A 194 -5.71 -10.27 14.77
N LEU A 195 -4.77 -11.06 15.31
CA LEU A 195 -4.32 -12.30 14.69
C LEU A 195 -5.41 -13.36 14.59
N HIS A 196 -6.25 -13.52 15.61
CA HIS A 196 -7.40 -14.42 15.58
C HIS A 196 -8.37 -14.05 14.43
N CYS A 197 -8.68 -12.77 14.26
CA CYS A 197 -9.52 -12.31 13.16
C CYS A 197 -8.88 -12.53 11.79
N VAL A 198 -7.57 -12.29 11.66
CA VAL A 198 -6.84 -12.57 10.41
C VAL A 198 -6.84 -14.07 10.09
N ASN A 199 -6.72 -14.94 11.10
CA ASN A 199 -6.82 -16.38 10.91
C ASN A 199 -8.21 -16.79 10.41
N HIS A 200 -9.28 -16.24 11.00
CA HIS A 200 -10.65 -16.48 10.51
C HIS A 200 -10.83 -16.01 9.07
N LEU A 201 -10.29 -14.85 8.71
CA LEU A 201 -10.30 -14.36 7.34
C LEU A 201 -9.57 -15.33 6.40
N ARG A 202 -8.37 -15.82 6.78
CA ARG A 202 -7.65 -16.85 6.03
C ARG A 202 -8.51 -18.09 5.81
N MET A 203 -9.14 -18.62 6.86
CA MET A 203 -9.98 -19.82 6.78
C MET A 203 -11.19 -19.61 5.84
N SER A 204 -11.79 -18.42 5.84
CA SER A 204 -12.92 -18.09 4.96
C SER A 204 -12.58 -18.15 3.46
N LEU A 205 -11.30 -18.03 3.09
CA LEU A 205 -10.83 -18.18 1.71
C LEU A 205 -10.85 -19.66 1.24
N TYR A 206 -11.01 -20.62 2.15
CA TYR A 206 -11.03 -22.06 1.87
C TYR A 206 -12.32 -22.73 2.36
N PRO A 207 -13.50 -22.36 1.84
CA PRO A 207 -14.79 -22.85 2.34
C PRO A 207 -15.01 -24.35 2.16
N LYS A 208 -14.27 -24.99 1.25
CA LYS A 208 -14.28 -26.46 1.06
C LYS A 208 -13.59 -27.21 2.21
N ILE A 209 -12.63 -26.56 2.88
CA ILE A 209 -11.82 -27.14 3.96
C ILE A 209 -12.35 -26.66 5.32
N TYR A 210 -12.77 -25.40 5.39
CA TYR A 210 -13.37 -24.79 6.58
C TYR A 210 -14.80 -24.34 6.27
N PRO A 211 -15.79 -25.24 6.41
CA PRO A 211 -17.20 -24.88 6.23
C PRO A 211 -17.57 -23.79 7.23
N GLN A 212 -18.11 -22.68 6.74
CA GLN A 212 -18.65 -21.63 7.59
C GLN A 212 -20.10 -22.02 7.94
N ASP A 213 -20.42 -22.11 9.23
CA ASP A 213 -21.81 -22.30 9.66
C ASP A 213 -22.56 -20.97 9.44
N PRO A 214 -23.72 -20.96 8.77
CA PRO A 214 -24.47 -19.73 8.50
C PRO A 214 -24.97 -18.96 9.73
N VAL A 215 -24.94 -19.54 10.94
CA VAL A 215 -25.51 -18.91 12.13
C VAL A 215 -24.46 -18.34 13.08
N ASP A 216 -23.30 -18.97 13.22
CA ASP A 216 -22.19 -18.47 14.04
C ASP A 216 -20.87 -18.96 13.41
N GLY A 217 -19.92 -18.06 13.12
CA GLY A 217 -18.58 -18.47 12.71
C GLY A 217 -18.02 -19.45 13.74
N THR A 218 -17.32 -20.50 13.31
CA THR A 218 -16.86 -21.59 14.20
C THR A 218 -16.17 -21.02 15.44
N MET A 219 -16.86 -21.04 16.58
CA MET A 219 -16.27 -20.77 17.88
C MET A 219 -15.50 -22.03 18.29
N GLN A 220 -14.21 -22.04 17.98
CA GLN A 220 -13.22 -22.94 18.59
C GLN A 220 -12.41 -22.15 19.61
#